data_AF-A0A7W3PEM3-F1
#
_entry.id   AF-A0A7W3PEM3-F1
#
_cell.length_a   1.000
_cell.length_b   1.000
_cell.length_c   1.000
_cell.angle_alpha   90.00
_cell.angle_beta   90.00
_cell.angle_gamma   90.00
#
_symmetry.space_group_name_H-M   'P 1'
#
loop_
_entity.id
_entity.type
_entity.pdbx_description
1 polymer ?
#
loop_
_entity_poly.entity_id
_entity_poly.type
_entity_poly.pdbx_seq_one_letter_code
_entity_poly.pdbx_strand_id
1 'polypeptide(L)'
;MTGFAARFVGSSHQPAPEVTVRPTPGTWDDVAAPAEYSMVVIAPGDDPTTATLTAAVEHYAAEHGADLTVLPARDHDEVEQRIDEAVAAAPDLVVGVGDGVVDVFSLITAQYLETDFLVVGAQLPEPTHNVTAVVWPGAEFRGTALGNDPAHANAVTPGRAREAVAAGTASVLHDLTGIVIELG
;
A
#
# COMPACT_ATOMS: atom_id res chain seq x y z
N MET A 1 7.88 14.12 -15.71
CA MET A 1 7.83 12.68 -15.38
C MET A 1 9.23 12.09 -15.52
N THR A 2 9.67 11.28 -14.55
CA THR A 2 10.98 10.61 -14.57
C THR A 2 11.02 9.48 -15.61
N GLY A 3 12.21 8.99 -15.94
CA GLY A 3 12.37 7.83 -16.82
C GLY A 3 11.81 6.53 -16.23
N PHE A 4 11.80 6.40 -14.89
CA PHE A 4 11.10 5.32 -14.20
C PHE A 4 9.60 5.42 -14.45
N ALA A 5 8.99 6.56 -14.08
CA ALA A 5 7.55 6.73 -14.11
C ALA A 5 6.95 6.45 -15.49
N ALA A 6 7.60 6.91 -16.57
CA ALA A 6 7.14 6.63 -17.93
C ALA A 6 7.13 5.14 -18.29
N ARG A 7 8.15 4.39 -17.86
CA ARG A 7 8.23 2.93 -18.08
C ARG A 7 7.21 2.20 -17.21
N PHE A 8 7.09 2.62 -15.96
CA PHE A 8 6.16 2.05 -14.99
C PHE A 8 4.73 2.17 -15.51
N VAL A 9 4.23 3.37 -15.82
CA VAL A 9 2.84 3.57 -16.28
C VAL A 9 2.62 3.35 -17.78
N GLY A 10 3.68 3.11 -18.56
CA GLY A 10 3.58 2.93 -20.02
C GLY A 10 3.13 4.18 -20.79
N SER A 11 3.30 5.38 -20.22
CA SER A 11 2.84 6.66 -20.76
C SER A 11 3.94 7.71 -20.68
N SER A 12 3.83 8.79 -21.47
CA SER A 12 4.67 9.99 -21.34
C SER A 12 3.99 11.12 -20.54
N HIS A 13 2.75 10.90 -20.08
CA HIS A 13 1.99 11.85 -19.27
C HIS A 13 1.88 11.35 -17.83
N GLN A 14 1.99 12.27 -16.88
CA GLN A 14 1.75 11.97 -15.47
C GLN A 14 0.28 11.55 -15.28
N PRO A 15 0.01 10.46 -14.55
CA PRO A 15 -1.35 10.07 -14.20
C PRO A 15 -2.09 11.22 -13.50
N ALA A 16 -3.39 11.36 -13.78
CA ALA A 16 -4.23 12.22 -12.96
C ALA A 16 -4.37 11.60 -11.56
N PRO A 17 -4.62 12.42 -10.51
CA PRO A 17 -4.98 11.90 -9.19
C PRO A 17 -6.14 10.91 -9.28
N GLU A 18 -6.17 9.96 -8.35
CA GLU A 18 -7.20 8.92 -8.17
C GLU A 18 -7.33 7.91 -9.31
N VAL A 19 -6.51 8.03 -10.36
CA VAL A 19 -6.60 7.13 -11.51
C VAL A 19 -6.03 5.75 -11.18
N THR A 20 -6.66 4.73 -11.76
CA THR A 20 -6.10 3.39 -11.80
C THR A 20 -5.10 3.27 -12.94
N VAL A 21 -3.88 2.84 -12.63
CA VAL A 21 -2.82 2.53 -13.59
C VAL A 21 -2.52 1.04 -13.58
N ARG A 22 -2.20 0.49 -14.75
CA ARG A 22 -1.69 -0.88 -14.88
C ARG A 22 -0.20 -0.80 -15.22
N PRO A 23 0.69 -1.08 -14.27
CA PRO A 23 2.11 -0.89 -14.52
C PRO A 23 2.65 -1.96 -15.46
N THR A 24 3.73 -1.64 -16.19
CA THR A 24 4.45 -2.64 -16.99
C THR A 24 5.16 -3.62 -16.05
N PRO A 25 4.89 -4.93 -16.11
CA PRO A 25 5.52 -5.91 -15.22
C PRO A 25 7.05 -5.88 -15.27
N GLY A 26 7.68 -6.09 -14.12
CA GLY A 26 9.14 -6.13 -13.97
C GLY A 26 9.82 -4.76 -13.94
N THR A 27 9.07 -3.65 -14.10
CA THR A 27 9.66 -2.30 -14.02
C THR A 27 10.12 -1.90 -12.62
N TRP A 28 9.62 -2.58 -11.59
CA TRP A 28 9.98 -2.37 -10.18
C TRP A 28 11.04 -3.35 -9.66
N ASP A 29 11.44 -4.36 -10.43
CA ASP A 29 12.35 -5.43 -9.95
C ASP A 29 13.73 -4.92 -9.52
N ASP A 30 14.22 -3.85 -10.18
CA ASP A 30 15.50 -3.22 -9.88
C ASP A 30 15.39 -2.01 -8.93
N VAL A 31 14.20 -1.73 -8.38
CA VAL A 31 13.98 -0.59 -7.48
C VAL A 31 14.30 -1.00 -6.06
N ALA A 32 15.41 -0.46 -5.54
CA ALA A 32 15.81 -0.65 -4.16
C ALA A 32 15.40 0.56 -3.31
N ALA A 33 14.88 0.27 -2.12
CA ALA A 33 14.73 1.29 -1.09
C ALA A 33 16.12 1.90 -0.74
N PRO A 34 16.17 3.19 -0.38
CA PRO A 34 17.39 3.81 0.15
C PRO A 34 17.91 3.07 1.39
N ALA A 35 19.20 3.26 1.69
CA ALA A 35 19.73 2.82 2.99
C ALA A 35 18.95 3.52 4.12
N GLU A 36 18.70 2.79 5.21
CA GLU A 36 17.98 3.31 6.40
C GLU A 36 16.51 3.64 6.12
N TYR A 37 15.93 3.15 5.03
CA TYR A 37 14.50 3.30 4.75
C TYR A 37 13.67 2.66 5.86
N SER A 38 12.71 3.40 6.39
CA SER A 38 11.90 3.02 7.55
C SER A 38 10.44 2.84 7.16
N MET A 39 9.86 1.72 7.59
CA MET A 39 8.50 1.32 7.28
C MET A 39 7.74 1.00 8.56
N VAL A 40 6.48 1.41 8.63
CA VAL A 40 5.53 0.93 9.64
C VAL A 40 4.41 0.21 8.94
N VAL A 41 4.11 -1.03 9.33
CA VAL A 41 2.95 -1.77 8.81
C VAL A 41 1.85 -1.85 9.86
N ILE A 42 0.63 -1.46 9.47
CA ILE A 42 -0.58 -1.55 10.27
C ILE A 42 -1.37 -2.76 9.79
N ALA A 43 -1.48 -3.78 10.66
CA ALA A 43 -2.03 -5.08 10.33
C ALA A 43 -3.34 -5.36 11.11
N PRO A 44 -4.52 -5.14 10.51
CA PRO A 44 -5.80 -5.37 11.18
C PRO A 44 -6.17 -6.87 11.18
N GLY A 45 -6.47 -7.40 12.36
CA GLY A 45 -6.89 -8.79 12.56
C GLY A 45 -5.75 -9.81 12.57
N ASP A 46 -6.10 -11.08 12.73
CA ASP A 46 -5.20 -12.23 12.79
C ASP A 46 -5.54 -13.32 11.76
N ASP A 47 -6.27 -12.96 10.71
CA ASP A 47 -6.67 -13.89 9.66
C ASP A 47 -5.54 -14.19 8.65
N PRO A 48 -5.63 -15.30 7.90
CA PRO A 48 -4.59 -15.71 6.96
C PRO A 48 -4.28 -14.68 5.85
N THR A 49 -5.24 -13.84 5.49
CA THR A 49 -5.09 -12.79 4.48
C THR A 49 -4.17 -11.70 5.00
N THR A 50 -4.49 -11.12 6.16
CA THR A 50 -3.63 -10.13 6.84
C THR A 50 -2.24 -10.69 7.11
N ALA A 51 -2.14 -11.95 7.57
CA ALA A 51 -0.85 -12.60 7.79
C ALA A 51 -0.02 -12.72 6.51
N THR A 52 -0.64 -13.05 5.38
CA THR A 52 0.05 -13.17 4.08
C THR A 52 0.55 -11.82 3.57
N LEU A 53 -0.25 -10.76 3.73
CA LEU A 53 0.12 -9.40 3.31
C LEU A 53 1.22 -8.83 4.21
N THR A 54 1.10 -8.99 5.53
CA THR A 54 2.11 -8.56 6.51
C THR A 54 3.45 -9.26 6.23
N ALA A 55 3.43 -10.58 6.00
CA ALA A 55 4.64 -11.35 5.67
C ALA A 55 5.30 -10.88 4.35
N ALA A 56 4.54 -10.32 3.41
CA ALA A 56 5.12 -9.74 2.19
C ALA A 56 5.86 -8.43 2.47
N VAL A 57 5.34 -7.58 3.38
CA VAL A 57 6.02 -6.36 3.83
C VAL A 57 7.28 -6.70 4.62
N GLU A 58 7.20 -7.68 5.53
CA GLU A 58 8.37 -8.20 6.26
C GLU A 58 9.44 -8.74 5.32
N HIS A 59 9.02 -9.48 4.28
CA HIS A 59 9.94 -10.00 3.27
C HIS A 59 10.63 -8.86 2.50
N TYR A 60 9.88 -7.87 2.05
CA TYR A 60 10.44 -6.70 1.36
C TYR A 60 11.45 -5.97 2.24
N ALA A 61 11.10 -5.69 3.51
CA ALA A 61 12.00 -5.02 4.43
C ALA A 61 13.29 -5.81 4.66
N ALA A 62 13.20 -7.13 4.84
CA ALA A 62 14.38 -7.98 5.00
C ALA A 62 15.25 -8.06 3.74
N GLU A 63 14.65 -8.11 2.55
CA GLU A 63 15.36 -8.15 1.27
C GLU A 63 16.12 -6.86 0.99
N HIS A 64 15.51 -5.71 1.32
CA HIS A 64 16.07 -4.39 1.03
C HIS A 64 16.82 -3.76 2.22
N GLY A 65 16.83 -4.41 3.39
CA GLY A 65 17.46 -3.89 4.61
C GLY A 65 16.74 -2.66 5.18
N ALA A 66 15.43 -2.56 5.00
CA ALA A 66 14.61 -1.51 5.59
C ALA A 66 14.28 -1.82 7.06
N ASP A 67 14.22 -0.79 7.88
CA ASP A 67 13.77 -0.89 9.26
C ASP A 67 12.25 -1.01 9.29
N LEU A 68 11.73 -2.11 9.84
CA LEU A 68 10.29 -2.39 9.88
C LEU A 68 9.76 -2.44 11.31
N THR A 69 8.68 -1.69 11.56
CA THR A 69 7.85 -1.83 12.76
C THR A 69 6.48 -2.38 12.38
N VAL A 70 6.04 -3.44 13.06
CA VAL A 70 4.71 -4.05 12.87
C VAL A 70 3.78 -3.61 13.99
N LEU A 71 2.68 -2.95 13.62
CA LEU A 71 1.63 -2.48 14.51
C LEU A 71 0.33 -3.27 14.24
N PRO A 72 0.08 -4.38 14.96
CA PRO A 72 -1.18 -5.10 14.82
C PRO A 72 -2.35 -4.23 15.30
N ALA A 73 -3.56 -4.43 14.80
CA ALA A 73 -4.76 -3.74 15.28
C ALA A 73 -5.95 -4.71 15.32
N ARG A 74 -6.82 -4.61 16.33
CA ARG A 74 -7.95 -5.55 16.52
C ARG A 74 -9.28 -5.04 15.99
N ASP A 75 -9.43 -3.72 15.91
CA ASP A 75 -10.64 -3.03 15.49
C ASP A 75 -10.30 -1.65 14.90
N HIS A 76 -11.32 -0.91 14.47
CA HIS A 76 -11.14 0.40 13.84
C HIS A 76 -10.54 1.45 14.79
N ASP A 77 -10.88 1.43 16.08
CA ASP A 77 -10.33 2.36 17.08
C ASP A 77 -8.83 2.11 17.25
N GLU A 78 -8.41 0.84 17.26
CA GLU A 78 -6.98 0.51 17.26
C GLU A 78 -6.28 0.86 15.95
N VAL A 79 -6.93 0.71 14.78
CA VAL A 79 -6.34 1.14 13.51
C VAL A 79 -6.06 2.65 13.54
N GLU A 80 -7.00 3.47 14.02
CA GLU A 80 -6.81 4.91 14.19
C GLU A 80 -5.62 5.20 15.11
N GLN A 81 -5.56 4.54 16.28
CA GLN A 81 -4.44 4.68 17.20
C GLN A 81 -3.09 4.27 16.58
N ARG A 82 -3.05 3.20 15.79
CA ARG A 82 -1.79 2.76 15.13
C ARG A 82 -1.36 3.73 14.03
N ILE A 83 -2.29 4.43 13.37
CA ILE A 83 -1.95 5.48 12.41
C ILE A 83 -1.30 6.66 13.14
N ASP A 84 -1.87 7.12 14.25
CA ASP A 84 -1.28 8.19 15.05
C ASP A 84 0.11 7.82 15.58
N GLU A 85 0.29 6.58 16.04
CA GLU A 85 1.59 6.05 16.48
C GLU A 85 2.61 6.00 15.33
N ALA A 86 2.18 5.50 14.16
CA ALA A 86 3.02 5.44 12.97
C ALA A 86 3.46 6.82 12.50
N VAL A 87 2.52 7.77 12.36
CA VAL A 87 2.83 9.14 11.93
C VAL A 87 3.75 9.84 12.93
N ALA A 88 3.53 9.67 14.24
CA ALA A 88 4.39 10.24 15.26
C ALA A 88 5.83 9.71 15.23
N ALA A 89 6.03 8.47 14.79
CA ALA A 89 7.35 7.89 14.57
C ALA A 89 8.05 8.42 13.30
N ALA A 90 7.31 9.11 12.43
CA ALA A 90 7.78 9.70 11.18
C ALA A 90 8.59 8.75 10.29
N PRO A 91 8.07 7.55 9.95
CA PRO A 91 8.71 6.66 9.01
C PRO A 91 8.66 7.24 7.59
N ASP A 92 9.48 6.68 6.69
CA ASP A 92 9.42 7.02 5.27
C ASP A 92 8.14 6.50 4.60
N LEU A 93 7.54 5.43 5.13
CA LEU A 93 6.29 4.85 4.59
C LEU A 93 5.45 4.15 5.65
N VAL A 94 4.16 4.49 5.69
CA VAL A 94 3.15 3.74 6.45
C VAL A 94 2.38 2.80 5.52
N VAL A 95 2.39 1.50 5.80
CA VAL A 95 1.72 0.47 5.01
C VAL A 95 0.47 -0.03 5.75
N GLY A 96 -0.71 0.14 5.15
CA GLY A 96 -1.93 -0.54 5.60
C GLY A 96 -2.19 -1.79 4.78
N VAL A 97 -2.45 -2.93 5.42
CA VAL A 97 -2.71 -4.20 4.72
C VAL A 97 -4.17 -4.62 4.80
N GLY A 98 -4.73 -5.00 3.64
CA GLY A 98 -6.04 -5.60 3.51
C GLY A 98 -7.20 -4.65 3.81
N ASP A 99 -8.40 -5.23 3.87
CA ASP A 99 -9.66 -4.49 3.91
C ASP A 99 -9.85 -3.72 5.22
N GLY A 100 -9.34 -4.27 6.33
CA GLY A 100 -9.57 -3.77 7.67
C GLY A 100 -9.02 -2.37 7.95
N VAL A 101 -8.13 -1.84 7.10
CA VAL A 101 -7.63 -0.47 7.23
C VAL A 101 -8.45 0.56 6.47
N VAL A 102 -9.23 0.16 5.46
CA VAL A 102 -9.73 1.07 4.42
C VAL A 102 -10.68 2.14 4.95
N ASP A 103 -11.64 1.75 5.78
CA ASP A 103 -12.65 2.68 6.29
C ASP A 103 -12.01 3.78 7.15
N VAL A 104 -11.03 3.42 7.99
CA VAL A 104 -10.31 4.38 8.85
C VAL A 104 -9.34 5.23 8.03
N PHE A 105 -8.55 4.61 7.14
CA PHE A 105 -7.63 5.33 6.27
C PHE A 105 -8.36 6.39 5.43
N SER A 106 -9.53 6.05 4.89
CA SER A 106 -10.36 6.97 4.09
C SER A 106 -10.81 8.21 4.85
N LEU A 107 -10.86 8.17 6.19
CA LEU A 107 -11.27 9.29 7.03
C LEU A 107 -10.10 10.18 7.48
N ILE A 108 -8.90 9.60 7.65
CA ILE A 108 -7.84 10.28 8.40
C ILE A 108 -6.53 10.52 7.66
N THR A 109 -6.20 9.77 6.60
CA THR A 109 -4.92 9.96 5.90
C THR A 109 -4.80 11.35 5.25
N ALA A 110 -5.92 11.97 4.91
CA ALA A 110 -5.99 13.35 4.41
C ALA A 110 -5.55 14.40 5.46
N GLN A 111 -5.48 14.03 6.74
CA GLN A 111 -4.99 14.90 7.82
C GLN A 111 -3.46 14.86 7.92
N TYR A 112 -2.82 13.86 7.30
CA TYR A 112 -1.39 13.57 7.36
C TYR A 112 -0.74 13.63 5.98
N LEU A 113 -0.94 14.74 5.27
CA LEU A 113 -0.50 14.91 3.88
C LEU A 113 1.02 14.84 3.67
N GLU A 114 1.81 14.99 4.73
CA GLU A 114 3.28 14.88 4.68
C GLU A 114 3.78 13.45 4.88
N THR A 115 2.89 12.51 5.22
CA THR A 115 3.22 11.09 5.39
C THR A 115 2.72 10.32 4.18
N ASP A 116 3.61 9.56 3.55
CA ASP A 116 3.24 8.63 2.49
C ASP A 116 2.61 7.37 3.06
N PHE A 117 1.49 6.97 2.48
CA PHE A 117 0.75 5.76 2.80
C PHE A 117 0.70 4.83 1.59
N LEU A 118 0.89 3.55 1.84
CA LEU A 118 0.66 2.47 0.88
C LEU A 118 -0.43 1.53 1.42
N VAL A 119 -1.49 1.32 0.65
CA VAL A 119 -2.50 0.30 0.94
C VAL A 119 -2.29 -0.90 0.02
N VAL A 120 -2.16 -2.09 0.59
CA VAL A 120 -1.90 -3.33 -0.16
C VAL A 120 -3.06 -4.30 -0.03
N GLY A 121 -3.59 -4.77 -1.15
CA GLY A 121 -4.69 -5.72 -1.19
C GLY A 121 -6.07 -5.10 -0.96
N ALA A 122 -6.15 -3.78 -1.00
CA ALA A 122 -7.38 -2.99 -0.97
C ALA A 122 -7.07 -1.57 -1.48
N GLN A 123 -8.06 -0.69 -1.55
CA GLN A 123 -7.89 0.70 -2.00
C GLN A 123 -8.85 1.66 -1.29
N LEU A 124 -8.52 2.94 -1.29
CA LEU A 124 -9.46 3.98 -0.85
C LEU A 124 -10.46 4.29 -1.99
N PRO A 125 -11.69 4.73 -1.66
CA PRO A 125 -12.63 5.31 -2.64
C PRO A 125 -12.03 6.46 -3.45
N GLU A 126 -11.30 7.34 -2.77
CA GLU A 126 -10.79 8.61 -3.30
C GLU A 126 -9.41 8.83 -2.63
N PRO A 127 -8.34 8.15 -3.09
CA PRO A 127 -7.03 8.31 -2.49
C PRO A 127 -6.51 9.74 -2.69
N THR A 128 -6.11 10.38 -1.60
CA THR A 128 -5.39 11.65 -1.63
C THR A 128 -3.99 11.46 -2.20
N HIS A 129 -3.32 12.56 -2.57
CA HIS A 129 -2.00 12.50 -3.21
C HIS A 129 -0.91 11.76 -2.42
N ASN A 130 -1.04 11.62 -1.11
CA ASN A 130 -0.11 10.90 -0.23
C ASN A 130 -0.48 9.42 -0.05
N VAL A 131 -1.55 8.93 -0.69
CA VAL A 131 -1.98 7.54 -0.58
C VAL A 131 -1.85 6.84 -1.92
N THR A 132 -1.08 5.75 -1.94
CA THR A 132 -0.98 4.84 -3.07
C THR A 132 -1.66 3.54 -2.68
N ALA A 133 -2.47 2.96 -3.57
CA ALA A 133 -3.07 1.65 -3.34
C ALA A 133 -2.58 0.64 -4.37
N VAL A 134 -2.47 -0.63 -4.00
CA VAL A 134 -2.17 -1.73 -4.91
C VAL A 134 -3.21 -2.82 -4.77
N VAL A 135 -3.90 -3.10 -5.87
CA VAL A 135 -5.00 -4.06 -5.97
C VAL A 135 -4.76 -5.05 -7.10
N TRP A 136 -5.49 -6.16 -7.07
CA TRP A 136 -5.51 -7.16 -8.14
C TRP A 136 -6.87 -7.87 -8.13
N PRO A 137 -7.26 -8.57 -9.20
CA PRO A 137 -8.54 -9.29 -9.22
C PRO A 137 -8.75 -10.17 -7.99
N GLY A 138 -9.80 -9.88 -7.22
CA GLY A 138 -10.12 -10.54 -5.96
C GLY A 138 -9.54 -9.90 -4.69
N ALA A 139 -8.88 -8.74 -4.79
CA ALA A 139 -8.40 -7.93 -3.67
C ALA A 139 -8.58 -6.43 -4.00
N GLU A 140 -9.85 -6.03 -4.14
CA GLU A 140 -10.24 -4.72 -4.70
C GLU A 140 -11.17 -3.94 -3.76
N PHE A 141 -11.28 -4.37 -2.50
CA PHE A 141 -12.15 -3.75 -1.51
C PHE A 141 -11.90 -2.24 -1.41
N ARG A 142 -12.99 -1.47 -1.31
CA ARG A 142 -12.96 0.00 -1.29
C ARG A 142 -13.69 0.63 -0.11
N GLY A 143 -13.97 -0.14 0.93
CA GLY A 143 -14.70 0.34 2.09
C GLY A 143 -16.15 -0.14 2.13
N THR A 144 -16.67 -0.23 3.35
CA THR A 144 -17.96 -0.86 3.65
C THR A 144 -19.14 -0.10 3.07
N ALA A 145 -19.05 1.24 3.01
CA ALA A 145 -20.10 2.11 2.48
C ALA A 145 -20.37 1.93 0.98
N LEU A 146 -19.42 1.35 0.24
CA LEU A 146 -19.55 1.10 -1.21
C LEU A 146 -20.09 -0.29 -1.55
N GLY A 147 -20.28 -1.17 -0.55
CA GLY A 147 -20.91 -2.48 -0.73
C GLY A 147 -20.09 -3.48 -1.54
N ASN A 148 -18.77 -3.31 -1.60
CA ASN A 148 -17.87 -4.24 -2.28
C ASN A 148 -17.55 -5.42 -1.37
N ASP A 149 -17.37 -6.60 -1.95
CA ASP A 149 -16.98 -7.79 -1.20
C ASP A 149 -15.56 -7.65 -0.64
N PRO A 150 -15.29 -8.21 0.55
CA PRO A 150 -13.93 -8.38 1.06
C PRO A 150 -13.04 -9.17 0.09
N ALA A 151 -11.73 -9.07 0.28
CA ALA A 151 -10.76 -9.82 -0.50
C ALA A 151 -11.06 -11.33 -0.48
N HIS A 152 -11.03 -11.95 -1.65
CA HIS A 152 -11.15 -13.38 -1.78
C HIS A 152 -9.86 -14.04 -1.26
N ALA A 153 -9.95 -14.81 -0.18
CA ALA A 153 -8.78 -15.42 0.46
C ALA A 153 -7.88 -16.25 -0.48
N ASN A 154 -8.45 -16.84 -1.55
CA ASN A 154 -7.68 -17.59 -2.56
C ASN A 154 -6.94 -16.70 -3.56
N ALA A 155 -7.32 -15.43 -3.70
CA ALA A 155 -6.63 -14.46 -4.55
C ALA A 155 -5.41 -13.85 -3.84
N VAL A 156 -5.39 -13.85 -2.51
CA VAL A 156 -4.27 -13.34 -1.71
C VAL A 156 -3.25 -14.46 -1.49
N THR A 157 -2.23 -14.47 -2.34
CA THR A 157 -1.12 -15.44 -2.28
C THR A 157 0.19 -14.76 -1.90
N PRO A 158 1.16 -15.47 -1.32
CA PRO A 158 2.46 -14.87 -0.99
C PRO A 158 3.17 -14.24 -2.19
N GLY A 159 3.08 -14.86 -3.37
CA GLY A 159 3.68 -14.33 -4.60
C GLY A 159 3.05 -13.01 -5.02
N ARG A 160 1.71 -12.96 -5.03
CA ARG A 160 0.97 -11.75 -5.39
C ARG A 160 1.15 -10.62 -4.38
N ALA A 161 1.16 -10.95 -3.08
CA ALA A 161 1.40 -9.98 -2.02
C ALA A 161 2.78 -9.34 -2.13
N ARG A 162 3.83 -10.13 -2.43
CA ARG A 162 5.19 -9.61 -2.66
C ARG A 162 5.26 -8.69 -3.87
N GLU A 163 4.66 -9.11 -4.98
CA GLU A 163 4.57 -8.29 -6.19
C GLU A 163 3.88 -6.95 -5.90
N ALA A 164 2.79 -6.98 -5.12
CA ALA A 164 2.05 -5.79 -4.75
C ALA A 164 2.85 -4.83 -3.86
N VAL A 165 3.54 -5.34 -2.84
CA VAL A 165 4.42 -4.53 -1.99
C VAL A 165 5.55 -3.91 -2.82
N ALA A 166 6.24 -4.70 -3.65
CA ALA A 166 7.35 -4.20 -4.46
C ALA A 166 6.90 -3.12 -5.46
N ALA A 167 5.80 -3.34 -6.19
CA ALA A 167 5.28 -2.37 -7.14
C ALA A 167 4.79 -1.08 -6.44
N GLY A 168 4.10 -1.23 -5.31
CA GLY A 168 3.60 -0.12 -4.50
C GLY A 168 4.72 0.75 -3.95
N THR A 169 5.69 0.14 -3.27
CA THR A 169 6.84 0.87 -2.72
C THR A 169 7.67 1.52 -3.81
N ALA A 170 7.88 0.86 -4.95
CA ALA A 170 8.57 1.48 -6.08
C ALA A 170 7.84 2.71 -6.61
N SER A 171 6.50 2.71 -6.62
CA SER A 171 5.70 3.87 -6.99
C SER A 171 5.90 5.04 -6.02
N VAL A 172 5.84 4.77 -4.71
CA VAL A 172 6.06 5.77 -3.65
C VAL A 172 7.46 6.36 -3.73
N LEU A 173 8.51 5.53 -3.85
CA LEU A 173 9.92 5.95 -3.97
C LEU A 173 10.20 6.85 -5.19
N HIS A 174 9.28 6.89 -6.15
CA HIS A 174 9.39 7.66 -7.38
C HIS A 174 8.31 8.75 -7.52
N ASP A 175 7.69 9.15 -6.40
CA ASP A 175 6.67 10.20 -6.33
C ASP A 175 5.47 9.95 -7.27
N LEU A 176 5.18 8.68 -7.55
CA LEU A 176 4.00 8.24 -8.27
C LEU A 176 2.93 7.81 -7.26
N THR A 177 2.40 8.81 -6.56
CA THR A 177 1.44 8.63 -5.47
C THR A 177 0.07 9.21 -5.82
N GLY A 178 -0.94 8.97 -4.96
CA GLY A 178 -2.31 9.41 -5.22
C GLY A 178 -3.01 8.63 -6.32
N ILE A 179 -2.56 7.40 -6.57
CA ILE A 179 -3.05 6.53 -7.65
C ILE A 179 -3.36 5.14 -7.11
N VAL A 180 -4.12 4.39 -7.89
CA VAL A 180 -4.34 2.96 -7.67
C VAL A 180 -3.52 2.19 -8.69
N ILE A 181 -2.69 1.26 -8.22
CA ILE A 181 -1.93 0.34 -9.05
C ILE A 181 -2.72 -0.96 -9.13
N GLU A 182 -3.09 -1.36 -10.33
CA GLU A 182 -3.80 -2.61 -10.58
C GLU A 182 -2.86 -3.64 -11.21
N LEU A 183 -2.58 -4.71 -10.47
CA LEU A 183 -1.78 -5.84 -10.94
C LEU A 183 -2.69 -6.93 -11.53
N GLY A 184 -2.35 -7.43 -12.72
CA GLY A 184 -3.14 -8.44 -13.41
C GLY A 184 -2.67 -8.69 -14.83
#